data_AF-A0A415KTE2-F1
#
_entry.id   AF-A0A415KTE2-F1
#
_cell.length_a   1.000
_cell.length_b   1.000
_cell.length_c   1.000
_cell.angle_alpha   90.00
_cell.angle_beta   90.00
_cell.angle_gamma   90.00
#
_symmetry.space_group_name_H-M   'P 1'
#
loop_
_entity.id
_entity.type
_entity.pdbx_description
1 polymer ?
#
loop_
_entity_poly.entity_id
_entity_poly.type
_entity_poly.pdbx_seq_one_letter_code
_entity_poly.pdbx_strand_id
1 'polypeptide(L)' 'MGKTKINEIKKCVQCPHCIILPDPDPYDWFCDDDVKLFCEKLKRTVAAALRPYESDEVDIPSDCPLV' A
#
# COMPACT_ATOMS: atom_id res chain seq x y z
N MET A 1 19.91 3.18 4.95
CA MET A 1 18.92 3.50 3.91
C MET A 1 18.62 4.99 3.93
N GLY A 2 19.01 5.73 2.89
CA GLY A 2 18.74 7.17 2.78
C GLY A 2 17.26 7.45 2.64
N LYS A 3 16.73 8.36 3.45
CA LYS A 3 15.36 8.87 3.30
C LYS A 3 15.35 9.80 2.11
N THR A 4 14.92 9.30 0.95
CA THR A 4 14.68 10.13 -0.24
C THR A 4 13.68 11.22 0.15
N LYS A 5 14.06 12.50 0.05
CA LYS A 5 13.12 13.61 0.22
C LYS A 5 12.18 13.59 -0.98
N ILE A 6 10.96 13.12 -0.76
CA ILE A 6 9.91 13.05 -1.78
C ILE A 6 9.24 14.43 -1.78
N ASN A 7 9.50 15.23 -2.81
CA ASN A 7 8.94 16.58 -2.91
C ASN A 7 7.45 16.57 -3.35
N GLU A 8 6.96 15.47 -3.94
CA GLU A 8 5.58 15.32 -4.39
C GLU A 8 5.18 13.83 -4.30
N ILE A 9 4.13 13.52 -3.54
CA ILE A 9 3.59 12.15 -3.40
C ILE A 9 2.54 11.97 -4.50
N LYS A 10 2.80 11.10 -5.48
CA LYS A 10 1.85 10.80 -6.57
C LYS A 10 1.08 9.51 -6.33
N LYS A 11 1.72 8.53 -5.70
CA LYS A 11 1.15 7.21 -5.40
C LYS A 11 1.22 6.92 -3.91
N CYS A 12 0.31 6.06 -3.42
CA CYS A 12 0.23 5.77 -1.99
C CYS A 12 1.52 5.15 -1.46
N VAL A 13 2.16 4.25 -2.22
CA VAL A 13 3.43 3.59 -1.86
C VAL A 13 4.61 4.55 -1.66
N GLN A 14 4.55 5.76 -2.21
CA GLN A 14 5.57 6.78 -1.99
C GLN A 14 5.39 7.49 -0.64
N CYS A 15 4.24 7.33 0.02
CA CYS A 15 4.01 7.91 1.34
C CYS A 15 4.79 7.13 2.40
N PRO A 16 5.51 7.80 3.33
CA PRO A 16 6.22 7.12 4.42
C PRO A 16 5.29 6.40 5.41
N HIS A 17 3.98 6.64 5.35
CA HIS A 17 2.97 5.97 6.16
C HIS A 17 2.34 4.76 5.47
N CYS A 18 2.66 4.51 4.20
CA CYS A 18 2.21 3.34 3.48
C CYS A 18 3.19 2.19 3.71
N ILE A 19 2.66 1.03 4.09
CA ILE A 19 3.41 -0.20 4.30
C ILE A 19 2.76 -1.28 3.45
N ILE A 20 3.59 -2.05 2.75
CA ILE A 20 3.16 -3.25 2.05
C ILE A 20 3.26 -4.41 3.04
N LEU A 21 2.15 -5.10 3.27
CA LEU A 21 2.07 -6.26 4.15
C LEU A 21 1.61 -7.48 3.33
N PRO A 22 2.00 -8.71 3.71
CA PRO A 22 1.39 -9.89 3.14
C PRO A 22 -0.12 -9.90 3.45
N ASP A 23 -0.90 -10.38 2.50
CA ASP A 23 -2.35 -10.54 2.64
C ASP A 23 -2.73 -12.02 2.63
N PRO A 24 -2.44 -12.77 3.72
CA PRO A 24 -2.77 -14.19 3.78
C PRO A 24 -4.28 -14.35 3.89
N ASP A 25 -4.95 -14.66 2.78
CA ASP A 25 -6.34 -15.10 2.79
C ASP A 25 -6.38 -16.61 3.09
N PRO A 26 -6.94 -17.05 4.23
CA PRO A 26 -7.00 -18.46 4.59
C PRO A 26 -7.88 -19.32 3.67
N TYR A 27 -8.63 -18.69 2.75
CA TYR A 27 -9.47 -19.36 1.76
C TYR A 27 -8.90 -19.28 0.33
N ASP A 28 -7.83 -18.51 0.11
CA ASP A 28 -7.19 -18.42 -1.20
C ASP A 28 -6.06 -19.45 -1.33
N TRP A 29 -6.39 -20.57 -1.96
CA TRP A 29 -5.48 -21.71 -2.14
C TRP A 29 -4.33 -21.41 -3.13
N PHE A 30 -4.43 -20.34 -3.93
CA PHE A 30 -3.49 -20.02 -5.00
C PHE A 30 -2.77 -18.68 -4.84
N CYS A 31 -3.21 -17.81 -3.94
CA CYS A 31 -2.65 -16.47 -3.78
C CYS A 31 -1.83 -16.31 -2.50
N ASP A 32 -0.82 -17.16 -2.34
CA ASP A 32 0.19 -17.06 -1.26
C ASP A 32 1.07 -15.79 -1.37
N ASP A 33 1.12 -15.17 -2.55
CA ASP A 33 1.97 -14.01 -2.85
C ASP A 33 1.23 -12.66 -2.83
N ASP A 34 -0.05 -12.65 -2.47
CA ASP A 34 -0.82 -11.42 -2.40
C ASP A 34 -0.33 -10.51 -1.26
N VAL A 35 -0.41 -9.22 -1.54
CA VAL A 35 -0.05 -8.15 -0.62
C VAL A 35 -1.20 -7.18 -0.47
N LYS A 36 -1.15 -6.42 0.62
CA LYS A 36 -2.04 -5.30 0.89
C LYS A 36 -1.23 -4.05 1.21
N LEU A 37 -1.75 -2.90 0.82
CA LEU A 37 -1.27 -1.62 1.27
C LEU A 37 -1.99 -1.25 2.56
N PHE A 38 -1.24 -1.13 3.64
CA PHE A 38 -1.74 -0.64 4.92
C PHE A 38 -1.21 0.77 5.17
N CYS A 39 -2.10 1.70 5.52
CA CYS A 39 -1.72 3.05 5.91
C CYS A 39 -1.66 3.15 7.43
N GLU A 40 -0.47 3.36 8.00
CA GLU A 40 -0.29 3.49 9.45
C GLU A 40 -0.93 4.74 10.03
N LYS A 41 -1.05 5.81 9.23
CA LYS A 41 -1.66 7.07 9.66
C LYS A 41 -3.18 6.95 9.78
N LEU A 42 -3.81 6.26 8.84
CA LEU A 42 -5.26 6.01 8.85
C LEU A 42 -5.65 4.72 9.60
N LYS A 43 -4.66 3.90 9.97
CA LYS A 43 -4.83 2.58 10.61
C LYS A 43 -5.82 1.67 9.86
N ARG A 44 -5.79 1.71 8.52
CA ARG A 44 -6.64 0.89 7.66
C ARG A 44 -5.90 0.38 6.42
N THR A 45 -6.43 -0.69 5.85
CA THR A 45 -6.05 -1.17 4.52
C THR A 45 -6.56 -0.20 3.46
N VAL A 46 -5.66 0.23 2.57
CA VAL A 46 -5.96 1.09 1.42
C VAL A 46 -6.38 0.25 0.22
N ALA A 47 -5.68 -0.86 0.00
CA ALA A 47 -5.97 -1.85 -1.03
C ALA A 47 -5.46 -3.23 -0.57
N ALA A 48 -6.13 -4.29 -1.00
CA ALA A 48 -5.94 -5.69 -0.58
C ALA A 48 -6.00 -6.61 -1.79
N ALA A 49 -5.60 -7.88 -1.63
CA ALA A 49 -5.57 -8.87 -2.71
C ALA A 49 -4.84 -8.36 -3.97
N LEU A 50 -3.69 -7.70 -3.77
CA LEU A 50 -2.86 -7.17 -4.84
C LEU A 50 -1.69 -8.08 -5.09
N ARG A 51 -1.31 -8.25 -6.35
CA ARG A 51 0.02 -8.76 -6.67
C ARG A 51 1.09 -7.73 -6.27
N PRO A 52 2.31 -8.15 -5.93
CA PRO A 52 3.37 -7.22 -5.52
C PRO A 52 3.61 -6.07 -6.51
N TYR A 53 3.51 -6.34 -7.81
CA TYR A 53 3.69 -5.33 -8.87
C TYR A 53 2.47 -4.40 -9.04
N GLU A 54 1.28 -4.76 -8.56
CA GLU A 54 0.08 -3.91 -8.61
C GLU A 54 0.10 -2.85 -7.51
N SER A 55 0.90 -3.07 -6.46
CA SER A 55 1.02 -2.13 -5.35
C SER A 55 1.49 -0.73 -5.79
N ASP A 56 2.35 -0.64 -6.80
CA ASP A 56 2.86 0.61 -7.36
C ASP A 56 1.79 1.42 -8.13
N GLU A 57 0.73 0.75 -8.58
CA GLU A 57 -0.36 1.37 -9.34
C GLU A 57 -1.43 1.99 -8.43
N VAL A 58 -1.42 1.70 -7.12
CA VAL A 58 -2.44 2.18 -6.18
C VAL A 58 -2.35 3.69 -5.98
N ASP A 59 -3.38 4.38 -6.48
CA ASP A 59 -3.56 5.81 -6.29
C ASP A 59 -3.82 6.17 -4.83
N ILE A 60 -3.55 7.44 -4.50
CA ILE A 60 -3.80 7.95 -3.16
C ILE A 60 -5.32 8.02 -2.96
N PRO A 61 -5.88 7.43 -1.90
CA PRO A 61 -7.31 7.48 -1.66
C PRO A 61 -7.78 8.93 -1.49
N SER A 62 -8.98 9.24 -1.99
CA SER A 62 -9.55 10.60 -1.98
C SER A 62 -9.76 11.20 -0.59
N ASP A 63 -9.88 10.34 0.42
CA ASP A 63 -10.03 10.69 1.83
C ASP A 63 -8.66 10.83 2.55
N CYS A 64 -7.55 10.78 1.82
CA CYS A 64 -6.22 10.91 2.39
C CYS A 64 -5.93 12.38 2.74
N PRO A 65 -5.54 12.70 3.99
CA PRO A 65 -5.29 14.07 4.44
C PRO A 65 -3.94 14.66 3.93
N LEU A 66 -3.28 13.99 2.99
CA LEU A 66 -2.01 14.41 2.38
C LEU A 66 -2.14 14.69 0.87
N VAL A 67 -3.36 14.64 0.35
CA VAL A 67 -3.73 15.04 -1.03
C VAL A 67 -4.11 16.52 -1.03
#